data_AF-A0A1H0WDS5-F1
#
_entry.id   AF-A0A1H0WDS5-F1
#
_cell.length_a   1.000
_cell.length_b   1.000
_cell.length_c   1.000
_cell.angle_alpha   90.00
_cell.angle_beta   90.00
_cell.angle_gamma   90.00
#
_symmetry.space_group_name_H-M   'P 1'
#
loop_
_entity.id
_entity.type
_entity.pdbx_description
1 polymer ?
#
loop_
_entity_poly.entity_id
_entity_poly.type
_entity_poly.pdbx_seq_one_letter_code
_entity_poly.pdbx_strand_id
1 'polypeptide(L)'
;MCAVTLPIFMSTVRQEVGNLLRAGAILHPVMDEDAHFRYGRVCAAQFVDLALRRHLWFSYGGTHVGPRGLQVTRHPDPLDSPDPDEQLLLNVVFEGTGTTSIVRPRPLEWWNGPAKQASDGLKADGLGMLRRRRYRVLRLLRELRTDMRLIARSSEQSWDSAPDVFRAGCSFAVLFNIDTAVPHWPMPPEEELFVPSMLSAAFNLALDIAT
;
A
#
# COMPACT_ATOMS: atom_id res chain seq x y z
N MET A 1 -18.03 -2.27 15.73
CA MET A 1 -16.82 -2.00 16.53
C MET A 1 -16.61 -0.50 16.59
N CYS A 2 -16.36 0.08 17.77
CA CYS A 2 -16.10 1.52 17.90
C CYS A 2 -14.80 1.91 17.16
N ALA A 3 -14.71 3.15 16.65
CA ALA A 3 -13.50 3.70 16.04
C ALA A 3 -12.22 3.51 16.91
N VAL A 4 -12.40 3.40 18.23
CA VAL A 4 -11.36 3.15 19.24
C VAL A 4 -10.65 1.79 19.09
N THR A 5 -11.34 0.74 18.60
CA THR A 5 -10.74 -0.61 18.49
C THR A 5 -10.00 -0.85 17.17
N LEU A 6 -10.22 -0.01 16.16
CA LEU A 6 -9.66 -0.20 14.82
C LEU A 6 -8.13 -0.05 14.78
N PRO A 7 -7.49 0.92 15.48
CA PRO A 7 -6.02 1.02 15.50
C PRO A 7 -5.35 -0.22 16.09
N ILE A 8 -5.91 -0.77 17.17
CA ILE A 8 -5.42 -2.01 17.80
C ILE A 8 -5.55 -3.18 16.82
N PHE A 9 -6.68 -3.24 16.10
CA PHE A 9 -6.90 -4.27 15.11
C PHE A 9 -5.97 -4.17 13.90
N MET A 10 -5.75 -2.97 13.36
CA MET A 10 -4.78 -2.71 12.29
C MET A 10 -3.36 -3.08 12.72
N SER A 11 -2.96 -2.71 13.94
CA SER A 11 -1.66 -3.10 14.51
C SER A 11 -1.52 -4.62 14.62
N THR A 12 -2.56 -5.31 15.10
CA THR A 12 -2.60 -6.77 15.20
C THR A 12 -2.46 -7.43 13.83
N VAL A 13 -3.18 -6.93 12.82
CA VAL A 13 -3.08 -7.42 11.43
C VAL A 13 -1.65 -7.24 10.92
N ARG A 14 -1.06 -6.06 11.09
CA ARG A 14 0.33 -5.76 10.69
C ARG A 14 1.32 -6.71 11.33
N GLN A 15 1.22 -6.96 12.64
CA GLN A 15 2.10 -7.92 13.33
C GLN A 15 1.96 -9.34 12.78
N GLU A 16 0.75 -9.76 12.41
CA GLU A 16 0.52 -11.10 11.86
C GLU A 16 1.04 -11.26 10.42
N VAL A 17 0.97 -10.19 9.60
CA VAL A 17 1.44 -10.21 8.20
C VAL A 17 2.90 -9.80 8.02
N GLY A 18 3.49 -9.07 8.97
CA GLY A 18 4.78 -8.39 8.82
C GLY A 18 4.64 -7.11 8.00
N ASN A 19 4.51 -7.26 6.68
CA ASN A 19 4.35 -6.14 5.74
C ASN A 19 3.19 -6.36 4.75
N LEU A 20 2.89 -5.33 3.96
CA LEU A 20 1.75 -5.35 3.04
C LEU A 20 2.01 -6.17 1.77
N LEU A 21 3.27 -6.37 1.38
CA LEU A 21 3.62 -7.31 0.30
C LEU A 21 3.16 -8.73 0.67
N ARG A 22 3.38 -9.14 1.92
CA ARG A 22 2.92 -10.45 2.44
C ARG A 22 1.41 -10.52 2.51
N ALA A 23 0.76 -9.47 3.02
CA ALA A 23 -0.70 -9.39 3.07
C ALA A 23 -1.32 -9.52 1.66
N GLY A 24 -0.74 -8.81 0.69
CA GLY A 24 -1.11 -8.85 -0.71
C GLY A 24 -0.98 -10.23 -1.32
N ALA A 25 0.12 -10.95 -1.08
CA ALA A 25 0.29 -12.32 -1.57
C ALA A 25 -0.74 -13.31 -1.00
N ILE A 26 -1.19 -13.09 0.25
CA ILE A 26 -2.26 -13.90 0.87
C ILE A 26 -3.62 -13.59 0.25
N LEU A 27 -3.88 -12.31 -0.05
CA LEU A 27 -5.14 -11.82 -0.66
C LEU A 27 -5.24 -12.10 -2.16
N HIS A 28 -4.12 -12.10 -2.88
CA HIS A 28 -4.08 -12.17 -4.35
C HIS A 28 -4.99 -13.25 -4.95
N PRO A 29 -5.07 -14.49 -4.41
CA PRO A 29 -5.94 -15.54 -4.96
C PRO A 29 -7.44 -15.31 -4.79
N VAL A 30 -7.86 -14.31 -4.01
CA VAL A 30 -9.28 -14.01 -3.73
C VAL A 30 -9.66 -12.58 -4.12
N MET A 31 -8.76 -11.85 -4.79
CA MET A 31 -9.04 -10.52 -5.33
C MET A 31 -9.60 -10.65 -6.75
N ASP A 32 -10.70 -9.96 -7.01
CA ASP A 32 -11.48 -10.01 -8.26
C ASP A 32 -10.98 -8.96 -9.26
N GLU A 33 -9.75 -9.15 -9.74
CA GLU A 33 -9.00 -8.25 -10.63
C GLU A 33 -8.02 -9.04 -11.49
N ASP A 34 -7.50 -8.45 -12.57
CA ASP A 34 -6.40 -9.06 -13.31
C ASP A 34 -5.10 -9.08 -12.48
N ALA A 35 -4.25 -10.07 -12.73
CA ALA A 35 -3.04 -10.31 -11.94
C ALA A 35 -2.09 -9.09 -11.89
N HIS A 36 -2.00 -8.33 -12.97
CA HIS A 36 -1.15 -7.15 -13.07
C HIS A 36 -1.67 -5.99 -12.19
N PHE A 37 -2.98 -5.68 -12.26
CA PHE A 37 -3.62 -4.69 -11.38
C PHE A 37 -3.53 -5.08 -9.91
N ARG A 38 -3.69 -6.38 -9.58
CA ARG A 38 -3.55 -6.88 -8.21
C ARG A 38 -2.17 -6.61 -7.64
N TYR A 39 -1.11 -6.97 -8.38
CA TYR A 39 0.26 -6.79 -7.88
C TYR A 39 0.64 -5.31 -7.77
N GLY A 40 0.30 -4.51 -8.78
CA GLY A 40 0.57 -3.07 -8.75
C GLY A 40 -0.10 -2.36 -7.57
N ARG A 41 -1.32 -2.78 -7.19
CA ARG A 41 -1.98 -2.28 -5.97
C ARG A 41 -1.28 -2.67 -4.69
N VAL A 42 -0.80 -3.91 -4.60
CA VAL A 42 -0.04 -4.37 -3.43
C VAL A 42 1.24 -3.54 -3.27
N CYS A 43 1.94 -3.26 -4.38
CA CYS A 43 3.06 -2.35 -4.39
C CYS A 43 2.65 -0.94 -3.96
N ALA A 44 1.59 -0.37 -4.54
CA ALA A 44 1.08 0.96 -4.19
C ALA A 44 0.76 1.08 -2.69
N ALA A 45 0.09 0.07 -2.12
CA ALA A 45 -0.21 0.00 -0.68
C ALA A 45 1.07 -0.02 0.16
N GLN A 46 2.08 -0.81 -0.23
CA GLN A 46 3.37 -0.86 0.44
C GLN A 46 4.13 0.48 0.33
N PHE A 47 4.07 1.16 -0.80
CA PHE A 47 4.68 2.48 -0.97
C PHE A 47 3.99 3.54 -0.11
N VAL A 48 2.67 3.51 0.00
CA VAL A 48 1.93 4.35 0.94
C VAL A 48 2.35 4.07 2.38
N ASP A 49 2.58 2.81 2.74
CA ASP A 49 3.06 2.46 4.07
C ASP A 49 4.47 3.00 4.36
N LEU A 50 5.40 2.79 3.43
CA LEU A 50 6.77 3.29 3.52
C LEU A 50 6.80 4.83 3.60
N ALA A 51 5.92 5.50 2.86
CA ALA A 51 5.74 6.94 2.92
C ALA A 51 5.30 7.41 4.31
N LEU A 52 4.29 6.75 4.90
CA LEU A 52 3.82 7.04 6.27
C LEU A 52 4.90 6.84 7.31
N ARG A 53 5.78 5.85 7.10
CA ARG A 53 6.96 5.58 7.94
C ARG A 53 8.19 6.43 7.59
N ARG A 54 8.03 7.45 6.74
CA ARG A 54 9.08 8.39 6.31
C ARG A 54 10.27 7.73 5.63
N HIS A 55 10.06 6.64 4.89
CA HIS A 55 11.10 6.10 3.99
C HIS A 55 11.17 6.86 2.67
N LEU A 56 10.12 7.62 2.35
CA LEU A 56 9.92 8.22 1.04
C LEU A 56 9.48 9.68 1.18
N TRP A 57 10.05 10.54 0.35
CA TRP A 57 9.58 11.90 0.09
C TRP A 57 8.96 12.00 -1.29
N PHE A 58 7.96 12.86 -1.40
CA PHE A 58 7.23 13.12 -2.63
C PHE A 58 7.43 14.56 -3.03
N SER A 59 7.67 14.76 -4.32
CA SER A 59 7.72 16.09 -4.91
C SER A 59 7.08 16.05 -6.28
N TYR A 60 6.56 17.18 -6.73
CA TYR A 60 6.18 17.32 -8.13
C TYR A 60 7.42 17.72 -8.92
N GLY A 61 7.79 16.91 -9.90
CA GLY A 61 8.76 17.30 -10.92
C GLY A 61 8.20 18.51 -11.68
N GLY A 62 8.96 19.60 -11.73
CA GLY A 62 8.45 20.97 -11.91
C GLY A 62 7.52 21.28 -13.09
N THR A 63 7.36 20.41 -14.10
CA THR A 63 6.51 20.67 -15.28
C THR A 63 5.09 20.10 -15.21
N HIS A 64 4.76 19.24 -14.23
CA HIS A 64 3.43 18.60 -14.17
C HIS A 64 2.80 18.70 -12.78
N VAL A 65 1.56 19.20 -12.72
CA VAL A 65 0.72 19.20 -11.52
C VAL A 65 -0.09 17.90 -11.46
N GLY A 66 -0.19 17.29 -10.28
CA GLY A 66 -0.96 16.05 -10.06
C GLY A 66 -0.15 14.75 -10.26
N PRO A 67 -0.82 13.57 -10.33
CA PRO A 67 -0.16 12.27 -10.28
C PRO A 67 0.97 12.10 -11.29
N ARG A 68 0.79 12.62 -12.52
CA ARG A 68 1.78 12.52 -13.62
C ARG A 68 3.13 13.20 -13.32
N GLY A 69 3.15 14.18 -12.43
CA GLY A 69 4.37 14.86 -12.00
C GLY A 69 5.04 14.24 -10.78
N LEU A 70 4.44 13.21 -10.18
CA LEU A 70 4.88 12.70 -8.88
C LEU A 70 6.24 12.00 -8.99
N GLN A 71 7.23 12.61 -8.36
CA GLN A 71 8.56 12.06 -8.13
C GLN A 71 8.68 11.59 -6.69
N VAL A 72 9.39 10.49 -6.52
CA VAL A 72 9.61 9.88 -5.22
C VAL A 72 11.09 9.77 -4.97
N THR A 73 11.51 10.20 -3.78
CA THR A 73 12.90 10.23 -3.33
C THR A 73 13.00 9.43 -2.04
N ARG A 74 14.13 8.75 -1.81
CA ARG A 74 14.37 8.13 -0.49
C ARG A 74 14.57 9.22 0.56
N HIS A 75 13.91 9.07 1.70
CA HIS A 75 14.11 9.96 2.84
C HIS A 75 15.49 9.69 3.46
N PRO A 76 16.24 10.73 3.87
CA PRO A 76 17.56 10.54 4.46
C PRO A 76 17.52 9.93 5.88
N ASP A 77 16.40 10.08 6.58
CA ASP A 77 16.23 9.65 7.98
C ASP A 77 14.85 8.98 8.22
N PRO A 78 14.69 7.68 7.89
CA PRO A 78 13.42 6.96 8.08
C PRO A 78 13.11 6.68 9.55
N LEU A 79 11.83 6.50 9.91
CA LEU A 79 11.43 6.25 11.30
C LEU A 79 11.89 4.88 11.84
N ASP A 80 12.08 3.93 10.94
CA ASP A 80 12.52 2.57 11.23
C ASP A 80 13.35 2.00 10.07
N SER A 81 13.91 0.80 10.27
CA SER A 81 14.57 0.06 9.19
C SER A 81 13.52 -0.68 8.35
N PRO A 82 13.63 -0.66 7.01
CA PRO A 82 12.72 -1.43 6.17
C PRO A 82 13.00 -2.93 6.31
N ASP A 83 11.95 -3.75 6.26
CA ASP A 83 12.10 -5.20 6.21
C ASP A 83 12.81 -5.64 4.91
N PRO A 84 13.42 -6.84 4.84
CA PRO A 84 14.14 -7.30 3.64
C PRO A 84 13.29 -7.25 2.35
N ASP A 85 12.01 -7.60 2.42
CA ASP A 85 11.08 -7.54 1.28
C ASP A 85 10.84 -6.09 0.82
N GLU A 86 10.74 -5.16 1.78
CA GLU A 86 10.55 -3.74 1.53
C GLU A 86 11.81 -3.12 0.94
N GLN A 87 12.98 -3.51 1.46
CA GLN A 87 14.27 -3.10 0.94
C GLN A 87 14.48 -3.57 -0.50
N LEU A 88 14.04 -4.79 -0.82
CA LEU A 88 14.08 -5.29 -2.20
C LEU A 88 13.19 -4.45 -3.13
N LEU A 89 11.95 -4.16 -2.72
CA LEU A 89 11.05 -3.29 -3.47
C LEU A 89 11.64 -1.90 -3.69
N LEU A 90 12.24 -1.30 -2.65
CA LEU A 90 12.95 -0.03 -2.73
C LEU A 90 14.15 -0.11 -3.68
N ASN A 91 14.88 -1.21 -3.72
CA ASN A 91 16.04 -1.32 -4.62
C ASN A 91 15.60 -1.41 -6.09
N VAL A 92 14.52 -2.14 -6.35
CA VAL A 92 13.94 -2.29 -7.69
C VAL A 92 13.42 -0.96 -8.21
N VAL A 93 12.67 -0.22 -7.40
CA VAL A 93 12.01 1.01 -7.85
C VAL A 93 12.98 2.18 -8.01
N PHE A 94 14.02 2.23 -7.18
CA PHE A 94 14.99 3.31 -7.21
C PHE A 94 16.23 3.02 -8.05
N GLU A 95 16.54 1.77 -8.42
CA GLU A 95 17.69 1.42 -9.29
C GLU A 95 19.03 2.08 -8.87
N GLY A 96 19.18 2.41 -7.57
CA GLY A 96 20.33 3.16 -7.05
C GLY A 96 20.32 4.68 -7.29
N THR A 97 19.35 5.25 -8.02
CA THR A 97 19.31 6.67 -8.41
C THR A 97 18.76 7.61 -7.33
N GLY A 98 18.35 7.10 -6.17
CA GLY A 98 17.84 7.89 -5.02
C GLY A 98 16.49 8.58 -5.24
N THR A 99 16.15 8.92 -6.49
CA THR A 99 14.91 9.55 -6.96
C THR A 99 14.38 8.83 -8.21
N THR A 100 13.06 8.67 -8.33
CA THR A 100 12.40 7.99 -9.46
C THR A 100 10.99 8.55 -9.71
N SER A 101 10.49 8.41 -10.94
CA SER A 101 9.13 8.80 -11.33
C SER A 101 8.22 7.58 -11.26
N ILE A 102 7.16 7.61 -10.46
CA ILE A 102 6.27 6.45 -10.27
C ILE A 102 5.28 6.26 -11.45
N VAL A 103 4.94 7.32 -12.17
CA VAL A 103 3.98 7.25 -13.30
C VAL A 103 4.57 6.69 -14.59
N ARG A 104 5.88 6.47 -14.67
CA ARG A 104 6.45 5.88 -15.88
C ARG A 104 6.05 4.41 -15.94
N PRO A 105 5.35 3.94 -16.99
CA PRO A 105 5.07 2.53 -17.16
C PRO A 105 6.40 1.78 -17.14
N ARG A 106 6.54 0.87 -16.18
CA ARG A 106 7.65 -0.07 -16.13
C ARG A 106 7.16 -1.38 -16.75
N PRO A 107 7.91 -2.00 -17.67
CA PRO A 107 7.49 -3.25 -18.31
C PRO A 107 7.10 -4.31 -17.27
N LEU A 108 6.10 -5.13 -17.56
CA LEU A 108 5.60 -6.15 -16.62
C LEU A 108 6.73 -7.10 -16.16
N GLU A 109 7.70 -7.36 -17.04
CA GLU A 109 8.88 -8.20 -16.77
C GLU A 109 9.72 -7.66 -15.61
N TRP A 110 9.73 -6.35 -15.40
CA TRP A 110 10.44 -5.71 -14.30
C TRP A 110 9.79 -5.96 -12.95
N TRP A 111 8.47 -6.20 -12.94
CA TRP A 111 7.71 -6.56 -11.75
C TRP A 111 7.69 -8.07 -11.51
N ASN A 112 7.86 -8.89 -12.55
CA ASN A 112 7.88 -10.35 -12.45
C ASN A 112 9.01 -10.87 -11.56
N GLY A 113 10.21 -10.28 -11.65
CA GLY A 113 11.34 -10.61 -10.78
C GLY A 113 11.05 -10.36 -9.30
N PRO A 114 10.72 -9.12 -8.89
CA PRO A 114 10.32 -8.76 -7.54
C PRO A 114 9.09 -9.52 -7.05
N ALA A 115 8.08 -9.74 -7.89
CA ALA A 115 6.89 -10.51 -7.53
C ALA A 115 7.24 -11.97 -7.24
N LYS A 116 8.09 -12.58 -8.09
CA LYS A 116 8.59 -13.94 -7.89
C LYS A 116 9.51 -14.03 -6.67
N GLN A 117 10.39 -13.06 -6.47
CA GLN A 117 11.33 -13.03 -5.36
C GLN A 117 10.64 -12.75 -4.03
N ALA A 118 9.62 -11.88 -4.00
CA ALA A 118 8.71 -11.75 -2.86
C ALA A 118 7.92 -13.04 -2.66
N SER A 119 7.38 -13.67 -3.71
CA SER A 119 6.69 -14.96 -3.62
C SER A 119 7.59 -16.07 -3.07
N ASP A 120 8.84 -16.11 -3.49
CA ASP A 120 9.82 -17.12 -3.08
C ASP A 120 10.40 -16.81 -1.70
N GLY A 121 10.60 -15.53 -1.35
CA GLY A 121 10.93 -15.07 0.00
C GLY A 121 9.82 -15.38 1.00
N LEU A 122 8.56 -15.18 0.60
CA LEU A 122 7.40 -15.64 1.35
C LEU A 122 7.45 -17.18 1.54
N LYS A 123 7.69 -17.96 0.48
CA LYS A 123 7.83 -19.42 0.63
C LYS A 123 8.99 -19.82 1.56
N ALA A 124 10.13 -19.12 1.47
CA ALA A 124 11.36 -19.40 2.21
C ALA A 124 11.26 -19.00 3.70
N ASP A 125 10.57 -17.91 4.03
CA ASP A 125 10.32 -17.42 5.40
C ASP A 125 9.27 -18.26 6.16
N GLY A 126 9.03 -19.50 5.70
CA GLY A 126 8.03 -20.38 6.28
C GLY A 126 6.59 -19.96 5.96
N LEU A 127 6.37 -19.03 5.01
CA LEU A 127 5.07 -18.83 4.37
C LEU A 127 4.84 -19.80 3.19
N GLY A 128 5.50 -20.96 3.22
CA GLY A 128 4.76 -22.24 3.28
C GLY A 128 3.80 -22.27 4.49
N MET A 129 2.96 -21.22 4.60
CA MET A 129 2.25 -20.85 5.80
C MET A 129 1.34 -22.01 6.14
N LEU A 130 1.48 -22.58 7.34
CA LEU A 130 0.57 -23.62 7.80
C LEU A 130 -0.85 -23.18 7.45
N ARG A 131 -1.61 -24.04 6.76
CA ARG A 131 -2.91 -23.71 6.17
C ARG A 131 -3.82 -22.95 7.16
N ARG A 132 -3.76 -23.32 8.44
CA ARG A 132 -4.44 -22.64 9.56
C ARG A 132 -4.05 -21.17 9.72
N ARG A 133 -2.76 -20.84 9.72
CA ARG A 133 -2.26 -19.46 9.87
C ARG A 133 -2.66 -18.61 8.67
N ARG A 134 -2.59 -19.16 7.45
CA ARG A 134 -3.06 -18.48 6.23
C ARG A 134 -4.55 -18.15 6.29
N TYR A 135 -5.39 -19.10 6.70
CA TYR A 135 -6.82 -18.84 6.86
C TYR A 135 -7.11 -17.83 7.97
N ARG A 136 -6.37 -17.87 9.09
CA ARG A 136 -6.49 -16.89 10.17
C ARG A 136 -6.20 -15.48 9.66
N VAL A 137 -5.07 -15.28 8.99
CA VAL A 137 -4.70 -13.97 8.42
C VAL A 137 -5.70 -13.52 7.36
N LEU A 138 -6.13 -14.42 6.47
CA LEU A 138 -7.16 -14.10 5.48
C LEU A 138 -8.47 -13.67 6.14
N ARG A 139 -8.86 -14.32 7.25
CA ARG A 139 -10.05 -13.94 8.02
C ARG A 139 -9.90 -12.55 8.62
N LEU A 140 -8.77 -12.26 9.27
CA LEU A 140 -8.48 -10.95 9.86
C LEU A 140 -8.48 -9.84 8.80
N LEU A 141 -7.88 -10.07 7.63
CA LEU A 141 -7.88 -9.09 6.53
C LEU A 141 -9.29 -8.83 5.98
N ARG A 142 -10.14 -9.87 5.92
CA ARG A 142 -11.55 -9.73 5.49
C ARG A 142 -12.39 -8.97 6.52
N GLU A 143 -12.19 -9.26 7.80
CA GLU A 143 -12.81 -8.54 8.92
C GLU A 143 -12.40 -7.06 8.86
N LEU A 144 -11.10 -6.76 8.74
CA LEU A 144 -10.59 -5.40 8.63
C LEU A 144 -11.16 -4.66 7.42
N ARG A 145 -11.20 -5.30 6.25
CA ARG A 145 -11.82 -4.72 5.04
C ARG A 145 -13.30 -4.38 5.27
N THR A 146 -14.03 -5.23 5.99
CA THR A 146 -15.45 -5.02 6.28
C THR A 146 -15.64 -3.83 7.22
N ASP A 147 -14.86 -3.75 8.30
CA ASP A 147 -14.91 -2.64 9.25
C ASP A 147 -14.54 -1.31 8.59
N MET A 148 -13.48 -1.29 7.79
CA MET A 148 -13.08 -0.08 7.05
C MET A 148 -14.16 0.38 6.08
N ARG A 149 -14.86 -0.53 5.41
CA ARG A 149 -16.00 -0.19 4.53
C ARG A 149 -17.20 0.36 5.30
N LEU A 150 -17.47 -0.17 6.49
CA LEU A 150 -18.54 0.36 7.35
C LEU A 150 -18.21 1.80 7.78
N ILE A 151 -16.96 2.05 8.14
CA ILE A 151 -16.48 3.39 8.52
C ILE A 151 -16.55 4.35 7.34
N ALA A 152 -16.04 3.97 6.17
CA ALA A 152 -16.13 4.79 4.95
C ALA A 152 -17.57 5.17 4.60
N ARG A 153 -18.55 4.33 4.95
CA ARG A 153 -19.99 4.60 4.74
C ARG A 153 -20.64 5.46 5.81
N SER A 154 -20.00 5.67 6.95
CA SER A 154 -20.56 6.49 8.01
C SER A 154 -20.50 7.97 7.59
N SER A 155 -21.63 8.65 7.68
CA SER A 155 -21.80 10.05 7.23
C SER A 155 -21.07 11.09 8.10
N GLU A 156 -20.42 10.67 9.18
CA GLU A 156 -19.83 11.54 10.21
C GLU A 156 -18.31 11.63 10.18
N GLN A 157 -17.62 10.90 9.28
CA GLN A 157 -16.18 10.79 9.34
C GLN A 157 -15.48 11.65 8.29
N SER A 158 -15.22 12.90 8.66
CA SER A 158 -14.15 13.71 8.06
C SER A 158 -12.79 13.26 8.61
N TRP A 159 -11.72 13.51 7.86
CA TRP A 159 -10.33 13.26 8.30
C TRP A 159 -10.06 13.79 9.72
N ASP A 160 -10.55 15.00 10.01
CA ASP A 160 -10.32 15.69 11.28
C ASP A 160 -10.95 15.00 12.49
N SER A 161 -11.92 14.11 12.27
CA SER A 161 -12.58 13.39 13.37
C SER A 161 -11.67 12.34 14.05
N ALA A 162 -10.69 11.79 13.32
CA ALA A 162 -9.79 10.74 13.81
C ALA A 162 -8.54 10.58 12.93
N PRO A 163 -7.69 11.62 12.79
CA PRO A 163 -6.59 11.64 11.81
C PRO A 163 -5.60 10.49 11.97
N ASP A 164 -5.25 10.10 13.20
CA ASP A 164 -4.33 8.98 13.45
C ASP A 164 -4.89 7.64 12.96
N VAL A 165 -6.21 7.44 13.11
CA VAL A 165 -6.89 6.23 12.65
C VAL A 165 -6.93 6.17 11.13
N PHE A 166 -7.28 7.27 10.49
CA PHE A 166 -7.35 7.35 9.04
C PHE A 166 -5.98 7.22 8.40
N ARG A 167 -4.97 7.88 8.98
CA ARG A 167 -3.57 7.78 8.57
C ARG A 167 -3.09 6.32 8.64
N ALA A 168 -3.33 5.62 9.75
CA ALA A 168 -2.95 4.22 9.89
C ALA A 168 -3.67 3.29 8.89
N GLY A 169 -4.88 3.67 8.48
CA GLY A 169 -5.70 2.95 7.52
C GLY A 169 -5.39 3.23 6.05
N CYS A 170 -4.67 4.30 5.69
CA CYS A 170 -4.48 4.70 4.30
C CYS A 170 -3.89 3.59 3.41
N SER A 171 -2.86 2.88 3.89
CA SER A 171 -2.22 1.81 3.12
C SER A 171 -3.15 0.60 2.93
N PHE A 172 -3.95 0.27 3.94
CA PHE A 172 -4.99 -0.77 3.84
C PHE A 172 -6.15 -0.33 2.94
N ALA A 173 -6.50 0.95 2.94
CA ALA A 173 -7.52 1.49 2.06
C ALA A 173 -7.11 1.30 0.60
N VAL A 174 -5.85 1.58 0.26
CA VAL A 174 -5.28 1.27 -1.06
C VAL A 174 -5.29 -0.24 -1.33
N LEU A 175 -4.80 -1.07 -0.39
CA LEU A 175 -4.76 -2.52 -0.56
C LEU A 175 -6.15 -3.13 -0.86
N PHE A 176 -7.19 -2.63 -0.18
CA PHE A 176 -8.56 -3.11 -0.31
C PHE A 176 -9.40 -2.37 -1.37
N ASN A 177 -8.80 -1.39 -2.05
CA ASN A 177 -9.44 -0.50 -3.02
C ASN A 177 -10.68 0.21 -2.45
N ILE A 178 -10.50 0.80 -1.27
CA ILE A 178 -11.49 1.62 -0.56
C ILE A 178 -11.15 3.11 -0.75
N ASP A 179 -9.91 3.45 -1.09
CA ASP A 179 -9.43 4.81 -1.38
C ASP A 179 -10.09 5.42 -2.63
N THR A 180 -10.44 4.59 -3.62
CA THR A 180 -11.09 5.03 -4.87
C THR A 180 -12.59 4.71 -4.93
N ALA A 181 -13.14 4.03 -3.91
CA ALA A 181 -14.54 3.62 -3.88
C ALA A 181 -15.49 4.77 -3.52
N VAL A 182 -16.78 4.63 -3.80
CA VAL A 182 -17.81 5.55 -3.28
C VAL A 182 -18.72 4.79 -2.30
N PRO A 183 -18.76 5.17 -1.01
CA PRO A 183 -17.95 6.19 -0.35
C PRO A 183 -16.50 5.71 -0.07
N HIS A 184 -15.54 6.63 -0.09
CA HIS A 184 -14.11 6.34 0.07
C HIS A 184 -13.66 6.43 1.53
N TRP A 185 -12.50 5.84 1.82
CA TRP A 185 -11.81 6.04 3.09
C TRP A 185 -11.39 7.52 3.25
N PRO A 186 -11.59 8.16 4.42
CA PRO A 186 -11.14 9.54 4.63
C PRO A 186 -9.63 9.69 4.38
N MET A 187 -9.26 10.62 3.51
CA MET A 187 -7.88 10.89 3.12
C MET A 187 -7.38 12.21 3.72
N PRO A 188 -6.07 12.37 3.96
CA PRO A 188 -5.52 13.63 4.44
C PRO A 188 -5.80 14.76 3.43
N PRO A 189 -6.00 16.00 3.91
CA PRO A 189 -6.14 17.16 3.04
C PRO A 189 -4.87 17.38 2.20
N GLU A 190 -5.03 17.86 0.97
CA GLU A 190 -3.92 18.01 -0.01
C GLU A 190 -2.82 18.99 0.42
N GLU A 191 -3.10 19.86 1.40
CA GLU A 191 -2.12 20.78 1.98
C GLU A 191 -1.07 20.07 2.86
N GLU A 192 -1.39 18.87 3.35
CA GLU A 192 -0.37 17.96 3.87
C GLU A 192 0.40 17.40 2.66
N LEU A 193 1.72 17.60 2.59
CA LEU A 193 2.67 17.15 1.54
C LEU A 193 2.63 15.63 1.21
N PHE A 194 1.71 14.90 1.81
CA PHE A 194 1.47 13.48 1.75
C PHE A 194 0.04 13.22 1.26
N VAL A 195 -0.11 12.83 -0.01
CA VAL A 195 -1.42 12.43 -0.55
C VAL A 195 -1.38 10.96 -1.00
N PRO A 196 -1.73 10.00 -0.13
CA PRO A 196 -1.71 8.58 -0.47
C PRO A 196 -2.64 8.21 -1.64
N SER A 197 -3.71 8.97 -1.87
CA SER A 197 -4.56 8.80 -3.06
C SER A 197 -3.82 9.15 -4.36
N MET A 198 -2.89 10.12 -4.33
CA MET A 198 -2.06 10.42 -5.51
C MET A 198 -1.05 9.31 -5.80
N LEU A 199 -0.53 8.64 -4.78
CA LEU A 199 0.35 7.49 -4.97
C LEU A 199 -0.39 6.31 -5.60
N SER A 200 -1.56 5.99 -5.07
CA SER A 200 -2.46 4.99 -5.65
C SER A 200 -2.78 5.30 -7.11
N ALA A 201 -3.19 6.56 -7.39
CA ALA A 201 -3.48 7.02 -8.75
C ALA A 201 -2.25 6.97 -9.68
N ALA A 202 -1.07 7.35 -9.20
CA ALA A 202 0.17 7.31 -9.96
C ALA A 202 0.54 5.88 -10.36
N PHE A 203 0.37 4.91 -9.46
CA PHE A 203 0.58 3.49 -9.76
C PHE A 203 -0.43 2.94 -10.76
N ASN A 204 -1.73 3.26 -10.61
CA ASN A 204 -2.75 2.82 -11.57
C ASN A 204 -2.45 3.36 -12.98
N LEU A 205 -2.10 4.65 -13.09
CA LEU A 205 -1.70 5.25 -14.37
C LEU A 205 -0.46 4.58 -14.99
N ALA A 206 0.53 4.20 -14.18
CA ALA A 206 1.71 3.50 -14.68
C ALA A 206 1.37 2.11 -15.25
N LEU A 207 0.35 1.44 -14.70
CA LEU A 207 -0.12 0.16 -15.20
C LEU A 207 -0.96 0.32 -16.48
N ASP A 208 -1.84 1.32 -16.54
CA ASP A 208 -2.70 1.58 -17.71
C ASP A 208 -1.91 1.94 -18.99
N ILE A 209 -0.74 2.56 -18.86
CA ILE A 209 0.09 2.93 -20.03
C ILE A 209 0.99 1.75 -20.47
N ALA A 210 1.14 0.72 -19.64
CA ALA A 210 2.01 -0.42 -19.93
C ALA A 210 1.33 -1.53 -20.77
N THR A 211 0.02 -1.43 -21.01
CA THR A 211 -0.79 -2.35 -21.84
C THR A 211 -0.94 -1.84 -23.27
#